data_AF-A0A9P1F3L1-F1
#
_entry.id   AF-A0A9P1F3L1-F1
#
_cell.length_a   1.000
_cell.length_b   1.000
_cell.length_c   1.000
_cell.angle_alpha   90.00
_cell.angle_beta   90.00
_cell.angle_gamma   90.00
#
_symmetry.space_group_name_H-M   'P 1'
#
loop_
_entity.id
_entity.type
_entity.pdbx_description
1 polymer ?
#
loop_
_entity_poly.entity_id
_entity_poly.type
_entity_poly.pdbx_seq_one_letter_code
_entity_poly.pdbx_strand_id
1 'polypeptide(L)'
;MLIYIIALAVTSLTGVLLNVYMFWKFATANTKAFSSFHKLCLCKTIPNILISSIFAFWAIPLTIFQVDMAHFSRLQNLIFSQVLGGFGYVFGPFLQVCMATNRCVLLYFPFARMKFDGLPITTLAIFACFLLANTPVFASILTNCYLVYDPPTLVFLPEREECGSTQDFLMFLLICVISLTCNSINLAIFAKLARDKMNGISETQKSKRRRRWLTMFVQSVIQDVLQLIDITNYNFVSRIIDEEWWTFIFCCLSFSMVYTLDGAVMIYFHSDASRKKSTVTNVQVSTAISSGPVKKVSVID
;
A
#
# COMPACT_ATOMS: atom_id res chain seq x y z
N MET A 1 -5.04 -0.25 -29.78
CA MET A 1 -6.30 -0.42 -29.01
C MET A 1 -6.48 -1.80 -28.37
N LEU A 2 -6.75 -2.89 -29.10
CA LEU A 2 -7.03 -4.19 -28.47
C LEU A 2 -5.91 -4.67 -27.53
N ILE A 3 -4.64 -4.52 -27.93
CA ILE A 3 -3.49 -4.87 -27.11
C ILE A 3 -3.46 -4.05 -25.80
N TYR A 4 -3.79 -2.76 -25.85
CA TYR A 4 -3.80 -1.87 -24.69
C TYR A 4 -4.88 -2.30 -23.69
N ILE A 5 -6.07 -2.60 -24.20
CA ILE A 5 -7.21 -3.11 -23.43
C ILE A 5 -6.81 -4.42 -22.73
N ILE A 6 -6.23 -5.39 -23.46
CA ILE A 6 -5.83 -6.68 -22.91
C ILE A 6 -4.76 -6.50 -21.81
N ALA A 7 -3.72 -5.70 -22.07
CA ALA A 7 -2.65 -5.46 -21.10
C ALA A 7 -3.18 -4.82 -19.81
N LEU A 8 -4.01 -3.80 -19.93
CA LEU A 8 -4.61 -3.12 -18.79
C LEU A 8 -5.61 -4.02 -18.06
N ALA A 9 -6.40 -4.83 -18.77
CA ALA A 9 -7.36 -5.76 -18.19
C ALA A 9 -6.67 -6.86 -17.37
N VAL A 10 -5.65 -7.50 -17.93
CA VAL A 10 -4.87 -8.52 -17.21
C VAL A 10 -4.25 -7.91 -15.95
N THR A 11 -3.65 -6.72 -16.07
CA THR A 11 -2.99 -6.05 -14.94
C THR A 11 -4.01 -5.69 -13.85
N SER A 12 -5.05 -4.93 -14.20
CA SER A 12 -6.05 -4.45 -13.24
C SER A 12 -6.87 -5.55 -12.59
N LEU A 13 -7.30 -6.58 -13.34
CA LEU A 13 -8.01 -7.73 -12.77
C LEU A 13 -7.10 -8.52 -11.81
N THR A 14 -5.83 -8.71 -12.16
CA THR A 14 -4.85 -9.32 -11.26
C THR A 14 -4.70 -8.47 -9.99
N GLY A 15 -4.60 -7.15 -10.13
CA GLY A 15 -4.56 -6.20 -9.01
C GLY A 15 -5.78 -6.33 -8.09
N VAL A 16 -6.99 -6.41 -8.64
CA VAL A 16 -8.21 -6.63 -7.86
C VAL A 16 -8.12 -7.94 -7.09
N LEU A 17 -7.80 -9.06 -7.76
CA LEU A 17 -7.74 -10.37 -7.12
C LEU A 17 -6.73 -10.43 -5.97
N LEU A 18 -5.50 -9.94 -6.19
CA LEU A 18 -4.45 -9.96 -5.17
C LEU A 18 -4.83 -9.10 -3.96
N ASN A 19 -5.34 -7.89 -4.18
CA ASN A 19 -5.66 -6.97 -3.10
C ASN A 19 -6.95 -7.37 -2.35
N VAL A 20 -7.96 -7.92 -3.02
CA VAL A 20 -9.15 -8.49 -2.38
C VAL A 20 -8.78 -9.70 -1.53
N TYR A 21 -7.94 -10.61 -2.05
CA TYR A 21 -7.43 -11.74 -1.26
C TYR A 21 -6.72 -11.26 0.02
N MET A 22 -5.87 -10.25 -0.09
CA MET A 22 -5.16 -9.69 1.08
C MET A 22 -6.11 -9.00 2.06
N PHE A 23 -7.08 -8.23 1.57
CA PHE A 23 -8.11 -7.62 2.41
C PHE A 23 -8.88 -8.70 3.18
N TRP A 24 -9.37 -9.73 2.48
CA TRP A 24 -10.12 -10.82 3.10
C TRP A 24 -9.29 -11.57 4.14
N LYS A 25 -8.02 -11.87 3.82
CA LYS A 25 -7.08 -12.53 4.73
C LYS A 25 -6.80 -11.70 5.98
N PHE A 26 -6.71 -10.38 5.86
CA PHE A 26 -6.54 -9.51 7.02
C PHE A 26 -7.84 -9.33 7.81
N ALA A 27 -8.99 -9.22 7.16
CA ALA A 27 -10.28 -9.07 7.80
C ALA A 27 -10.68 -10.32 8.60
N THR A 28 -10.35 -11.52 8.10
CA THR A 28 -10.68 -12.82 8.72
C THR A 28 -9.58 -13.38 9.62
N ALA A 29 -8.47 -12.65 9.81
CA ALA A 29 -7.41 -13.10 10.69
C ALA A 29 -7.92 -13.25 12.13
N ASN A 30 -7.89 -14.47 12.65
CA ASN A 30 -8.30 -14.84 14.02
C ASN A 30 -7.31 -14.32 15.08
N THR A 31 -7.18 -13.00 15.19
CA THR A 31 -6.40 -12.32 16.22
C THR A 31 -7.35 -11.79 17.29
N LYS A 32 -7.19 -12.25 18.55
CA LYS A 32 -7.99 -11.81 19.72
C LYS A 32 -8.08 -10.29 19.90
N ALA A 33 -7.16 -9.52 19.28
CA ALA A 33 -7.30 -8.08 19.04
C ALA A 33 -6.53 -7.69 17.77
N PHE A 34 -7.12 -6.84 16.92
CA PHE A 34 -6.44 -6.25 15.77
C PHE A 34 -5.29 -5.36 16.24
N SER A 35 -4.04 -5.81 16.06
CA SER A 35 -2.89 -4.97 16.35
C SER A 35 -2.90 -3.70 15.47
N SER A 36 -2.36 -2.59 15.97
CA SER A 36 -2.24 -1.33 15.23
C SER A 36 -1.67 -1.52 13.82
N PHE A 37 -0.60 -2.31 13.71
CA PHE A 37 0.01 -2.62 12.42
C PHE A 37 -0.94 -3.35 11.46
N HIS A 38 -1.73 -4.29 11.97
CA HIS A 38 -2.70 -5.04 11.17
C HIS A 38 -3.84 -4.16 10.65
N LYS A 39 -4.33 -3.21 11.47
CA LYS A 39 -5.32 -2.22 11.04
C LYS A 39 -4.79 -1.37 9.88
N LEU A 40 -3.54 -0.89 9.98
CA LEU A 40 -2.91 -0.11 8.93
C LEU A 40 -2.74 -0.91 7.62
N CYS A 41 -2.31 -2.17 7.70
CA CYS A 41 -2.21 -3.04 6.52
C CYS A 41 -3.56 -3.32 5.86
N LEU A 42 -4.61 -3.54 6.66
CA LEU A 42 -5.97 -3.70 6.15
C LEU A 42 -6.43 -2.42 5.43
N CYS A 43 -6.27 -1.25 6.05
CA CYS A 43 -6.62 0.01 5.42
C CYS A 43 -5.84 0.28 4.13
N LYS A 44 -4.57 -0.14 4.03
CA LYS A 44 -3.76 0.02 2.82
C LYS A 44 -4.31 -0.77 1.62
N THR A 45 -4.96 -1.90 1.85
CA THR A 45 -5.57 -2.66 0.74
C THR A 45 -6.77 -1.95 0.11
N ILE A 46 -7.41 -0.99 0.80
CA ILE A 46 -8.58 -0.25 0.30
C ILE A 46 -8.24 0.58 -0.95
N PRO A 47 -7.27 1.53 -0.94
CA PRO A 47 -6.93 2.30 -2.12
C PRO A 47 -6.46 1.42 -3.28
N ASN A 48 -5.72 0.33 -3.01
CA ASN A 48 -5.30 -0.60 -4.06
C ASN A 48 -6.47 -1.30 -4.76
N ILE A 49 -7.48 -1.75 -3.99
CA ILE A 49 -8.71 -2.34 -4.54
C ILE A 49 -9.46 -1.29 -5.36
N LEU A 50 -9.61 -0.07 -4.84
CA LEU A 50 -10.33 1.01 -5.52
C LEU A 50 -9.71 1.32 -6.88
N ILE A 51 -8.40 1.58 -6.92
CA ILE A 51 -7.70 1.94 -8.17
C ILE A 51 -7.77 0.79 -9.17
N SER A 52 -7.46 -0.44 -8.74
CA SER A 52 -7.50 -1.61 -9.62
C SER A 52 -8.93 -1.86 -10.16
N SER A 53 -9.95 -1.64 -9.33
CA SER A 53 -11.36 -1.80 -9.73
C SER A 53 -11.82 -0.72 -10.71
N ILE A 54 -11.39 0.53 -10.54
CA ILE A 54 -11.72 1.61 -11.48
C ILE A 54 -11.13 1.32 -12.86
N PHE A 55 -9.88 0.83 -12.93
CA PHE A 55 -9.33 0.38 -14.21
C PHE A 55 -10.13 -0.80 -14.79
N ALA A 56 -10.34 -1.85 -14.00
CA ALA A 56 -10.95 -3.11 -14.46
C ALA A 56 -12.42 -2.98 -14.87
N PHE A 57 -13.22 -2.25 -14.09
CA PHE A 57 -14.68 -2.26 -14.19
C PHE A 57 -15.28 -0.93 -14.63
N TRP A 58 -14.48 0.11 -14.82
CA TRP A 58 -14.96 1.41 -15.29
C TRP A 58 -14.21 1.89 -16.54
N ALA A 59 -12.88 2.08 -16.46
CA ALA A 59 -12.09 2.59 -17.58
C ALA A 59 -12.10 1.64 -18.80
N ILE A 60 -11.83 0.35 -18.57
CA ILE A 60 -11.79 -0.65 -19.65
C ILE A 60 -13.16 -0.84 -20.32
N PRO A 61 -14.27 -1.06 -19.59
CA PRO A 61 -15.58 -1.17 -20.22
C PRO A 61 -15.95 0.04 -21.07
N LEU A 62 -15.73 1.27 -20.58
CA LEU A 62 -16.00 2.49 -21.36
C LEU A 62 -15.26 2.51 -22.69
N THR A 63 -14.02 2.01 -22.69
CA THR A 63 -13.18 1.93 -23.89
C THR A 63 -13.66 0.85 -24.85
N ILE A 64 -14.04 -0.33 -24.33
CA ILE A 64 -14.56 -1.44 -25.15
C ILE A 64 -15.85 -1.01 -25.87
N PHE A 65 -16.72 -0.28 -25.17
CA PHE A 65 -17.97 0.24 -25.75
C PHE A 65 -17.78 1.51 -26.59
N GLN A 66 -16.54 2.00 -26.73
CA GLN A 66 -16.20 3.21 -27.49
C GLN A 66 -17.08 4.40 -27.09
N VAL A 67 -17.36 4.54 -25.79
CA VAL A 67 -18.16 5.65 -25.29
C VAL A 67 -17.33 6.92 -25.40
N ASP A 68 -17.80 7.87 -26.19
CA ASP A 68 -17.16 9.17 -26.31
C ASP A 68 -17.49 10.07 -25.10
N MET A 69 -16.59 11.01 -24.79
CA MET A 69 -16.71 11.98 -23.71
C MET A 69 -18.01 12.79 -23.77
N ALA A 70 -18.54 13.02 -24.97
CA ALA A 70 -19.79 13.73 -25.20
C ALA A 70 -21.05 12.96 -24.77
N HIS A 71 -20.99 11.63 -24.76
CA HIS A 71 -22.14 10.75 -24.42
C HIS A 71 -22.05 10.20 -23.00
N PHE A 72 -20.96 10.50 -22.29
CA PHE A 72 -20.68 10.04 -20.94
C PHE A 72 -20.89 11.15 -19.91
N SER A 73 -21.32 10.79 -18.71
CA SER A 73 -21.53 11.77 -17.64
C SER A 73 -20.18 12.34 -17.18
N ARG A 74 -19.95 13.64 -17.45
CA ARG A 74 -18.79 14.37 -16.94
C ARG A 74 -18.62 14.19 -15.42
N LEU A 75 -19.72 14.24 -14.65
CA LEU A 75 -19.66 14.05 -13.20
C LEU A 75 -19.11 12.67 -12.81
N GLN A 76 -19.50 11.60 -13.51
CA GLN A 76 -18.94 10.27 -13.27
C GLN A 76 -17.44 10.22 -13.60
N ASN A 77 -17.02 10.84 -14.72
CA ASN A 77 -15.61 10.94 -15.07
C ASN A 77 -14.79 11.60 -13.96
N LEU A 78 -15.27 12.75 -13.47
CA LEU A 78 -14.63 13.49 -12.40
C LEU A 78 -14.55 12.66 -11.12
N ILE A 79 -15.65 12.03 -10.69
CA ILE A 79 -15.65 11.23 -9.45
C ILE A 79 -14.62 10.09 -9.52
N PHE A 80 -14.64 9.27 -10.58
CA PHE A 80 -13.72 8.13 -10.67
C PHE A 80 -12.27 8.56 -10.85
N SER A 81 -12.01 9.56 -11.68
CA SER A 81 -10.66 10.09 -11.91
C SER A 81 -10.08 10.74 -10.65
N GLN A 82 -10.89 11.47 -9.87
CA GLN A 82 -10.44 12.08 -8.62
C GLN A 82 -10.27 11.06 -7.48
N VAL A 83 -11.11 10.02 -7.42
CA VAL A 83 -10.89 8.90 -6.50
C VAL A 83 -9.59 8.16 -6.82
N LEU A 84 -9.29 7.98 -8.11
CA LEU A 84 -8.10 7.28 -8.59
C LEU A 84 -6.82 8.10 -8.41
N GLY A 85 -6.72 9.26 -9.06
CA GLY A 85 -5.53 10.12 -9.09
C GLY A 85 -5.36 11.04 -7.89
N GLY A 86 -6.42 11.27 -7.11
CA GLY A 86 -6.39 12.05 -5.87
C GLY A 86 -6.33 11.16 -4.64
N PHE A 87 -7.50 10.73 -4.16
CA PHE A 87 -7.62 10.01 -2.89
C PHE A 87 -6.80 8.72 -2.84
N GLY A 88 -6.99 7.83 -3.81
CA GLY A 88 -6.35 6.52 -3.85
C GLY A 88 -4.83 6.63 -3.95
N TYR A 89 -4.35 7.58 -4.77
CA TYR A 89 -2.93 7.81 -5.00
C TYR A 89 -2.18 8.27 -3.74
N VAL A 90 -2.84 9.08 -2.89
CA VAL A 90 -2.21 9.69 -1.71
C VAL A 90 -2.46 8.90 -0.42
N PHE A 91 -3.62 8.24 -0.28
CA PHE A 91 -3.98 7.55 0.96
C PHE A 91 -3.04 6.38 1.29
N GLY A 92 -2.66 5.57 0.30
CA GLY A 92 -1.72 4.46 0.47
C GLY A 92 -0.36 4.90 1.01
N PRO A 93 0.33 5.87 0.37
CA PRO A 93 1.58 6.44 0.86
C PRO A 93 1.50 7.03 2.27
N PHE A 94 0.41 7.71 2.64
CA PHE A 94 0.26 8.19 4.03
C PHE A 94 0.16 7.04 5.04
N LEU A 95 -0.60 5.98 4.73
CA LEU A 95 -0.66 4.79 5.59
C LEU A 95 0.71 4.11 5.71
N GLN A 96 1.54 4.17 4.67
CA GLN A 96 2.90 3.65 4.67
C GLN A 96 3.82 4.39 5.65
N VAL A 97 3.71 5.72 5.74
CA VAL A 97 4.38 6.50 6.80
C VAL A 97 3.88 6.08 8.18
N CYS A 98 2.57 5.94 8.39
CA CYS A 98 2.03 5.48 9.67
C CYS A 98 2.54 4.09 10.06
N MET A 99 2.68 3.17 9.11
CA MET A 99 3.24 1.84 9.35
C MET A 99 4.70 1.90 9.80
N ALA A 100 5.52 2.73 9.15
CA ALA A 100 6.92 2.95 9.52
C ALA A 100 7.04 3.63 10.91
N THR A 101 6.22 4.64 11.19
CA THR A 101 6.19 5.32 12.49
C THR A 101 5.74 4.40 13.62
N ASN A 102 4.68 3.62 13.42
CA ASN A 102 4.22 2.65 14.41
C ASN A 102 5.33 1.65 14.78
N ARG A 103 6.11 1.21 13.79
CA ARG A 103 7.28 0.36 13.95
C ARG A 103 8.42 1.06 14.71
N CYS A 104 8.69 2.32 14.38
CA CYS A 104 9.72 3.14 15.03
C CYS A 104 9.41 3.34 16.53
N VAL A 105 8.19 3.76 16.86
CA VAL A 105 7.75 3.96 18.26
C VAL A 105 7.90 2.68 19.07
N LEU A 106 7.52 1.52 18.52
CA LEU A 106 7.68 0.22 19.17
C LEU A 106 9.13 -0.16 19.47
N LEU A 107 10.10 0.35 18.71
CA LEU A 107 11.52 0.01 18.86
C LEU A 107 12.29 1.05 19.67
N TYR A 108 11.99 2.34 19.53
CA TYR A 108 12.68 3.43 20.20
C TYR A 108 12.07 3.80 21.54
N PHE A 109 10.75 3.70 21.68
CA PHE A 109 10.01 4.20 22.84
C PHE A 109 9.04 3.13 23.39
N PRO A 110 9.54 1.95 23.83
CA PRO A 110 8.67 0.88 24.31
C PRO A 110 7.80 1.29 25.52
N PHE A 111 8.33 2.14 26.40
CA PHE A 111 7.61 2.64 27.58
C PHE A 111 6.52 3.66 27.23
N ALA A 112 6.69 4.45 26.16
CA ALA A 112 5.67 5.40 25.71
C ALA A 112 4.37 4.67 25.33
N ARG A 113 4.47 3.47 24.75
CA ARG A 113 3.29 2.66 24.41
C ARG A 113 2.44 2.31 25.64
N MET A 114 3.07 1.96 26.76
CA MET A 114 2.33 1.61 27.99
C MET A 114 1.54 2.80 28.52
N LYS A 115 2.03 4.03 28.29
CA LYS A 115 1.34 5.26 28.69
C LYS A 115 0.12 5.56 27.82
N PHE A 116 0.05 5.01 26.61
CA PHE A 116 -0.99 5.27 25.62
C PHE A 116 -1.90 4.05 25.35
N ASP A 117 -1.85 3.01 26.19
CA ASP A 117 -2.47 1.71 25.93
C ASP A 117 -4.02 1.73 25.86
N GLY A 118 -4.66 2.87 26.23
CA GLY A 118 -6.10 3.09 26.11
C GLY A 118 -6.55 4.04 24.99
N LEU A 119 -5.62 4.68 24.28
CA LEU A 119 -5.97 5.68 23.25
C LEU A 119 -6.00 5.06 21.84
N PRO A 120 -7.01 5.36 21.00
CA PRO A 120 -7.13 4.81 19.66
C PRO A 120 -6.20 5.52 18.65
N ILE A 121 -4.91 5.73 19.00
CA ILE A 121 -3.95 6.53 18.22
C ILE A 121 -3.89 6.08 16.77
N THR A 122 -3.85 4.77 16.52
CA THR A 122 -3.80 4.24 15.15
C THR A 122 -5.07 4.55 14.35
N THR A 123 -6.24 4.44 14.99
CA THR A 123 -7.50 4.80 14.33
C THR A 123 -7.56 6.28 14.02
N LEU A 124 -7.12 7.13 14.97
CA LEU A 124 -7.02 8.57 14.75
C LEU A 124 -6.04 8.92 13.63
N ALA A 125 -4.89 8.24 13.56
CA ALA A 125 -3.93 8.41 12.48
C ALA A 125 -4.51 8.00 11.12
N ILE A 126 -5.22 6.86 11.03
CA ILE A 126 -5.90 6.43 9.80
C ILE A 126 -6.94 7.48 9.37
N PHE A 127 -7.73 7.99 10.31
CA PHE A 127 -8.70 9.04 10.03
C PHE A 127 -8.04 10.34 9.55
N ALA A 128 -6.94 10.75 10.17
CA ALA A 128 -6.15 11.90 9.70
C ALA A 128 -5.60 11.66 8.28
N CYS A 129 -5.04 10.48 7.99
CA CYS A 129 -4.60 10.12 6.64
C CYS A 129 -5.74 10.17 5.63
N PHE A 130 -6.94 9.71 6.01
CA PHE A 130 -8.12 9.76 5.17
C PHE A 130 -8.51 11.20 4.83
N LEU A 131 -8.56 12.09 5.83
CA LEU A 131 -8.85 13.50 5.60
C LEU A 131 -7.79 14.17 4.72
N LEU A 132 -6.50 13.96 5.02
CA LEU A 132 -5.40 14.55 4.25
C LEU A 132 -5.32 14.02 2.81
N ALA A 133 -5.70 12.76 2.57
CA ALA A 133 -5.72 12.18 1.23
C ALA A 133 -6.80 12.79 0.33
N ASN A 134 -7.79 13.49 0.89
CA ASN A 134 -8.80 14.20 0.10
C ASN A 134 -8.35 15.62 -0.30
N THR A 135 -7.25 16.14 0.25
CA THR A 135 -6.74 17.49 -0.09
C THR A 135 -6.58 17.71 -1.60
N PRO A 136 -6.04 16.77 -2.39
CA PRO A 136 -5.99 16.91 -3.85
C PRO A 136 -7.36 17.08 -4.50
N VAL A 137 -8.35 16.32 -4.06
CA VAL A 137 -9.72 16.37 -4.59
C VAL A 137 -10.34 17.73 -4.29
N PHE A 138 -10.17 18.23 -3.07
CA PHE A 138 -10.62 19.58 -2.70
C PHE A 138 -9.87 20.67 -3.49
N ALA A 139 -8.56 20.53 -3.69
CA ALA A 139 -7.77 21.45 -4.49
C ALA A 139 -8.32 21.51 -5.92
N SER A 140 -8.58 20.36 -6.55
CA SER A 140 -9.20 20.26 -7.87
C SER A 140 -10.56 20.95 -7.96
N ILE A 141 -11.40 20.82 -6.93
CA ILE A 141 -12.70 21.52 -6.87
C ILE A 141 -12.52 23.03 -6.79
N LEU A 142 -11.62 23.51 -5.93
CA LEU A 142 -11.39 24.94 -5.71
C LEU A 142 -10.75 25.62 -6.92
N THR A 143 -9.84 24.94 -7.60
CA THR A 143 -9.13 25.48 -8.78
C THR A 143 -9.84 25.18 -10.09
N ASN A 144 -10.88 24.34 -10.08
CA ASN A 144 -11.52 23.73 -11.25
C ASN A 144 -10.56 22.92 -12.14
N CYS A 145 -9.53 22.31 -11.55
CA CYS A 145 -8.49 21.58 -12.27
C CYS A 145 -8.62 20.09 -12.01
N TYR A 146 -9.17 19.39 -13.00
CA TYR A 146 -9.53 17.99 -12.84
C TYR A 146 -8.67 17.09 -13.72
N LEU A 147 -8.43 15.89 -13.21
CA LEU A 147 -8.01 14.74 -14.00
C LEU A 147 -9.25 14.12 -14.62
N VAL A 148 -9.19 13.78 -15.90
CA VAL A 148 -10.27 13.13 -16.65
C VAL A 148 -9.73 11.93 -17.42
N TYR A 149 -10.56 10.90 -17.56
CA TYR A 149 -10.28 9.71 -18.35
C TYR A 149 -10.76 9.90 -19.78
N ASP A 150 -9.89 9.67 -20.76
CA ASP A 150 -10.20 9.69 -22.19
C ASP A 150 -10.32 8.26 -22.76
N PRO A 151 -11.54 7.78 -23.04
CA PRO A 151 -11.76 6.39 -23.50
C PRO A 151 -11.10 6.02 -24.83
N PRO A 152 -11.09 6.87 -25.88
CA PRO A 152 -10.43 6.56 -27.16
C PRO A 152 -8.94 6.24 -27.03
N THR A 153 -8.26 6.82 -26.04
CA THR A 153 -6.80 6.72 -25.87
C THR A 153 -6.40 5.88 -24.63
N LEU A 154 -7.36 5.49 -23.79
CA LEU A 154 -7.15 4.82 -22.48
C LEU A 154 -6.25 5.60 -21.52
N VAL A 155 -6.19 6.93 -21.61
CA VAL A 155 -5.33 7.72 -20.71
C VAL A 155 -6.11 8.61 -19.77
N PHE A 156 -5.54 8.84 -18.58
CA PHE A 156 -5.99 9.88 -17.66
C PHE A 156 -5.12 11.11 -17.86
N LEU A 157 -5.72 12.24 -18.21
CA LEU A 157 -5.03 13.49 -18.50
C LEU A 157 -5.73 14.66 -17.80
N PRO A 158 -5.02 15.77 -17.54
CA PRO A 158 -5.66 16.96 -17.01
C PRO A 158 -6.66 17.54 -18.02
N GLU A 159 -7.87 17.87 -17.56
CA GLU A 159 -8.91 18.54 -18.36
C GLU A 159 -8.44 19.92 -18.85
N ARG A 160 -7.56 20.57 -18.07
CA ARG A 160 -6.94 21.87 -18.41
C ARG A 160 -5.44 21.82 -18.12
N GLU A 161 -4.62 21.94 -19.17
CA GLU A 161 -3.16 21.81 -19.06
C GLU A 161 -2.51 22.90 -18.19
N GLU A 162 -3.00 24.14 -18.27
CA GLU A 162 -2.44 25.31 -17.58
C GLU A 162 -2.27 25.07 -16.08
N CYS A 163 -3.29 24.48 -15.43
CA CYS A 163 -3.24 24.18 -14.02
C CYS A 163 -2.95 22.70 -13.71
N GLY A 164 -3.23 21.78 -14.65
CA GLY A 164 -2.92 20.37 -14.52
C GLY A 164 -1.44 20.13 -14.28
N SER A 165 -0.57 20.82 -15.03
CA SER A 165 0.89 20.74 -14.87
C SER A 165 1.37 21.10 -13.46
N THR A 166 0.79 22.13 -12.85
CA THR A 166 1.13 22.55 -11.48
C THR A 166 0.67 21.51 -10.46
N GLN A 167 -0.54 20.95 -10.63
CA GLN A 167 -1.07 19.92 -9.75
C GLN A 167 -0.26 18.62 -9.83
N ASP A 168 0.12 18.21 -11.05
CA ASP A 168 0.96 17.04 -11.30
C ASP A 168 2.33 17.18 -10.60
N PHE A 169 2.95 18.37 -10.70
CA PHE A 169 4.22 18.66 -10.05
C PHE A 169 4.12 18.68 -8.51
N LEU A 170 3.05 19.25 -7.96
CA LEU A 170 2.81 19.23 -6.51
C LEU A 170 2.59 17.80 -6.00
N MET A 171 1.89 16.96 -6.76
CA MET A 171 1.76 15.53 -6.46
C MET A 171 3.10 14.82 -6.48
N PHE A 172 3.93 15.08 -7.50
CA PHE A 172 5.28 14.55 -7.58
C PHE A 172 6.11 14.90 -6.33
N LEU A 173 6.12 16.18 -5.93
CA LEU A 173 6.82 16.63 -4.73
C LEU A 173 6.27 15.99 -3.45
N LEU A 174 4.94 15.88 -3.33
CA LEU A 174 4.30 15.25 -2.18
C LEU A 174 4.74 13.78 -2.04
N ILE A 175 4.69 13.00 -3.12
CA ILE A 175 5.13 11.60 -3.12
C ILE A 175 6.62 11.49 -2.81
N CYS A 176 7.46 12.37 -3.34
CA CYS A 176 8.89 12.40 -3.02
C CYS A 176 9.14 12.64 -1.52
N VAL A 177 8.45 13.63 -0.92
CA VAL A 177 8.59 13.94 0.52
C VAL A 177 8.11 12.77 1.38
N ILE A 178 6.97 12.16 1.03
CA ILE A 178 6.44 10.98 1.74
C ILE A 178 7.43 9.81 1.67
N SER A 179 7.93 9.50 0.47
CA SER A 179 8.88 8.42 0.25
C SER A 179 10.19 8.64 1.00
N LEU A 180 10.75 9.86 0.95
CA LEU A 180 11.97 10.19 1.71
C LEU A 180 11.75 10.06 3.22
N THR A 181 10.61 10.52 3.72
CA THR A 181 10.25 10.40 5.14
C THR A 181 10.12 8.94 5.56
N CYS A 182 9.41 8.12 4.78
CA CYS A 182 9.21 6.71 5.09
C CYS A 182 10.54 5.94 5.09
N ASN A 183 11.35 6.12 4.05
CA ASN A 183 12.65 5.48 3.91
C ASN A 183 13.63 5.91 5.00
N SER A 184 13.61 7.18 5.42
CA SER A 184 14.43 7.68 6.53
C SER A 184 14.08 7.00 7.86
N ILE A 185 12.78 6.84 8.17
CA ILE A 185 12.33 6.14 9.38
C ILE A 185 12.74 4.66 9.33
N ASN A 186 12.53 4.02 8.19
CA ASN A 186 12.90 2.63 7.95
C ASN A 186 14.41 2.39 8.08
N LEU A 187 15.23 3.32 7.57
CA LEU A 187 16.69 3.28 7.71
C LEU A 187 17.12 3.46 9.17
N ALA A 188 16.50 4.39 9.91
CA ALA A 188 16.77 4.56 11.34
C ALA A 188 16.48 3.28 12.13
N ILE A 189 15.34 2.64 11.88
CA ILE A 189 14.98 1.33 12.46
C ILE A 189 16.05 0.28 12.16
N PHE A 190 16.50 0.19 10.91
CA PHE A 190 17.54 -0.74 10.50
C PHE A 190 18.87 -0.46 11.22
N ALA A 191 19.29 0.81 11.26
CA ALA A 191 20.52 1.24 11.92
C ALA A 191 20.51 0.90 13.42
N LYS A 192 19.38 1.13 14.12
CA LYS A 192 19.24 0.74 15.53
C LYS A 192 19.35 -0.77 15.71
N LEU A 193 18.66 -1.55 14.89
CA LEU A 193 18.72 -3.02 14.95
C LEU A 193 20.11 -3.58 14.62
N ALA A 194 20.93 -2.86 13.85
CA ALA A 194 22.30 -3.23 13.57
C ALA A 194 23.25 -2.91 14.74
N ARG A 195 22.98 -1.83 15.50
CA ARG A 195 23.82 -1.36 16.62
C ARG A 195 23.47 -1.98 17.97
N ASP A 196 22.19 -2.25 18.23
CA ASP A 196 21.76 -2.81 19.53
C ASP A 196 22.26 -4.24 19.71
N LYS A 197 23.27 -4.41 20.57
CA LYS A 197 23.57 -5.71 21.20
C LYS A 197 22.41 -6.00 22.15
N MET A 198 21.38 -6.70 21.67
CA MET A 198 20.19 -7.03 22.47
C MET A 198 20.56 -7.98 23.63
N ASN A 199 21.13 -7.50 24.72
CA ASN A 199 21.53 -8.35 25.84
C ASN A 199 20.27 -8.93 26.54
N GLY A 200 20.32 -10.20 26.98
CA GLY A 200 19.22 -10.85 27.72
C GLY A 200 18.14 -11.57 26.90
N ILE A 201 18.27 -11.66 25.57
CA ILE A 201 17.36 -12.42 24.69
C ILE A 201 18.16 -13.54 24.00
N SER A 202 17.55 -14.70 23.71
CA SER A 202 18.21 -15.77 22.96
C SER A 202 18.59 -15.31 21.53
N GLU A 203 19.77 -15.69 21.04
CA GLU A 203 20.25 -15.37 19.68
C GLU A 203 19.25 -15.78 18.58
N THR A 204 18.50 -16.86 18.79
CA THR A 204 17.45 -17.31 17.85
C THR A 204 16.26 -16.35 17.80
N GLN A 205 15.84 -15.79 18.93
CA GLN A 205 14.76 -14.79 18.99
C GLN A 205 15.22 -13.45 18.42
N LYS A 206 16.47 -13.04 18.66
CA LYS A 206 17.07 -11.83 18.07
C LYS A 206 17.10 -11.92 16.54
N SER A 207 17.65 -13.01 16.00
CA SER A 207 17.78 -13.19 14.55
C SER A 207 16.40 -13.25 13.87
N LYS A 208 15.42 -13.93 14.47
CA LYS A 208 14.04 -13.99 13.97
C LYS A 208 13.37 -12.62 13.96
N ARG A 209 13.57 -11.83 15.02
CA ARG A 209 13.09 -10.44 15.08
C ARG A 209 13.75 -9.65 13.96
N ARG A 210 15.08 -9.56 13.93
CA ARG A 210 15.86 -8.81 12.92
C ARG A 210 15.44 -9.17 11.48
N ARG A 211 15.30 -10.45 11.17
CA ARG A 211 14.84 -10.92 9.86
C ARG A 211 13.45 -10.37 9.52
N ARG A 212 12.49 -10.43 10.45
CA ARG A 212 11.14 -9.86 10.23
C ARG A 212 11.19 -8.36 9.94
N TRP A 213 12.02 -7.60 10.66
CA TRP A 213 12.17 -6.16 10.41
C TRP A 213 12.87 -5.85 9.09
N LEU A 214 13.89 -6.63 8.72
CA LEU A 214 14.53 -6.52 7.41
C LEU A 214 13.54 -6.82 6.27
N THR A 215 12.79 -7.91 6.38
CA THR A 215 11.72 -8.28 5.44
C THR A 215 10.71 -7.13 5.30
N MET A 216 10.28 -6.53 6.41
CA MET A 216 9.38 -5.38 6.43
C MET A 216 10.00 -4.07 5.87
N PHE A 217 11.31 -3.88 6.02
CA PHE A 217 12.08 -2.76 5.44
C PHE A 217 12.14 -2.90 3.92
N VAL A 218 12.56 -4.06 3.42
CA VAL A 218 12.65 -4.35 1.98
C VAL A 218 11.28 -4.20 1.33
N GLN A 219 10.22 -4.70 1.97
CA GLN A 219 8.85 -4.50 1.49
C GLN A 219 8.54 -3.01 1.30
N SER A 220 8.85 -2.16 2.29
CA SER A 220 8.57 -0.73 2.22
C SER A 220 9.35 -0.05 1.10
N VAL A 221 10.65 -0.35 0.98
CA VAL A 221 11.52 0.22 -0.06
C VAL A 221 10.98 -0.12 -1.46
N ILE A 222 10.60 -1.38 -1.69
CA ILE A 222 10.04 -1.80 -2.98
C ILE A 222 8.76 -1.01 -3.28
N GLN A 223 7.84 -0.90 -2.31
CA GLN A 223 6.58 -0.18 -2.48
C GLN A 223 6.79 1.32 -2.74
N ASP A 224 7.72 1.97 -2.01
CA ASP A 224 8.05 3.38 -2.20
C ASP A 224 8.71 3.65 -3.56
N VAL A 225 9.59 2.75 -4.01
CA VAL A 225 10.25 2.85 -5.33
C VAL A 225 9.25 2.67 -6.47
N LEU A 226 8.30 1.72 -6.35
CA LEU A 226 7.24 1.54 -7.35
C LEU A 226 6.41 2.82 -7.55
N GLN A 227 6.00 3.46 -6.44
CA GLN A 227 5.25 4.71 -6.51
C GLN A 227 6.07 5.86 -7.12
N LEU A 228 7.36 5.96 -6.78
CA LEU A 228 8.25 6.98 -7.35
C LEU A 228 8.46 6.79 -8.85
N ILE A 229 8.70 5.56 -9.30
CA ILE A 229 8.83 5.23 -10.73
C ILE A 229 7.57 5.68 -11.46
N ASP A 230 6.39 5.37 -10.93
CA ASP A 230 5.13 5.72 -11.58
C ASP A 230 4.88 7.22 -11.68
N ILE A 231 5.05 7.97 -10.59
CA ILE A 231 4.84 9.43 -10.65
C ILE A 231 5.89 10.12 -11.54
N THR A 232 7.12 9.59 -11.60
CA THR A 232 8.15 10.03 -12.54
C THR A 232 7.79 9.68 -13.98
N ASN A 233 7.26 8.47 -14.21
CA ASN A 233 6.80 8.04 -15.53
C ASN A 233 5.69 8.95 -16.04
N TYR A 234 4.70 9.25 -15.20
CA TYR A 234 3.58 10.13 -15.54
C TYR A 234 4.01 11.58 -15.79
N ASN A 235 4.86 12.17 -14.94
CA ASN A 235 5.26 13.58 -15.06
C ASN A 235 6.28 13.86 -16.17
N PHE A 236 7.21 12.93 -16.39
CA PHE A 236 8.37 13.17 -17.25
C PHE A 236 8.40 12.21 -18.43
N VAL A 237 8.41 10.89 -18.17
CA VAL A 237 8.69 9.90 -19.21
C VAL A 237 7.60 9.88 -20.27
N SER A 238 6.33 9.90 -19.87
CA SER A 238 5.16 9.90 -20.76
C SER A 238 5.17 11.04 -21.78
N ARG A 239 5.86 12.16 -21.48
CA ARG A 239 5.92 13.37 -22.32
C ARG A 239 7.15 13.43 -23.23
N ILE A 240 8.03 12.44 -23.18
CA ILE A 240 9.25 12.41 -24.00
C ILE A 240 8.92 12.11 -25.47
N ILE A 241 7.94 11.23 -25.72
CA ILE A 241 7.53 10.82 -27.05
C ILE A 241 6.04 11.11 -27.19
N ASP A 242 5.68 11.92 -28.18
CA ASP A 242 4.30 12.31 -28.49
C ASP A 242 3.60 11.22 -29.31
N GLU A 243 3.44 10.05 -28.68
CA GLU A 243 2.83 8.88 -29.28
C GLU A 243 1.86 8.23 -28.28
N GLU A 244 0.65 7.89 -28.72
CA GLU A 244 -0.40 7.33 -27.84
C GLU A 244 0.06 6.09 -27.07
N TRP A 245 0.77 5.19 -27.76
CA TRP A 245 1.27 3.94 -27.17
C TRP A 245 2.28 4.20 -26.05
N TRP A 246 3.09 5.25 -26.20
CA TRP A 246 4.11 5.63 -25.22
C TRP A 246 3.46 6.24 -23.98
N THR A 247 2.55 7.19 -24.18
CA THR A 247 1.76 7.81 -23.11
C THR A 247 0.96 6.75 -22.36
N PHE A 248 0.30 5.82 -23.05
CA PHE A 248 -0.44 4.72 -22.44
C PHE A 248 0.42 3.87 -21.49
N ILE A 249 1.63 3.47 -21.91
CA ILE A 249 2.52 2.62 -21.12
C ILE A 249 2.95 3.32 -19.83
N PHE A 250 3.43 4.56 -19.95
CA PHE A 250 4.03 5.30 -18.83
C PHE A 250 3.00 6.05 -17.96
N CYS A 251 1.79 6.26 -18.45
CA CYS A 251 0.68 6.81 -17.67
C CYS A 251 -0.16 5.68 -17.06
N CYS A 252 -0.94 4.95 -17.85
CA CYS A 252 -2.01 4.10 -17.31
C CYS A 252 -1.59 2.67 -17.00
N LEU A 253 -0.76 2.07 -17.85
CA LEU A 253 -0.25 0.73 -17.57
C LEU A 253 0.69 0.76 -16.37
N SER A 254 1.61 1.72 -16.30
CA SER A 254 2.47 2.00 -15.14
C SER A 254 1.63 2.13 -13.86
N PHE A 255 0.61 2.99 -13.88
CA PHE A 255 -0.24 3.26 -12.72
C PHE A 255 -0.93 1.97 -12.27
N SER A 256 -1.62 1.27 -13.16
CA SER A 256 -2.29 0.00 -12.81
C SER A 256 -1.31 -1.07 -12.29
N MET A 257 -0.10 -1.11 -12.84
CA MET A 257 0.93 -2.07 -12.47
C MET A 257 1.46 -1.83 -11.05
N VAL A 258 1.62 -0.58 -10.61
CA VAL A 258 2.05 -0.27 -9.23
C VAL A 258 1.15 -0.92 -8.19
N TYR A 259 -0.17 -0.78 -8.31
CA TYR A 259 -1.11 -1.31 -7.30
C TYR A 259 -1.26 -2.82 -7.37
N THR A 260 -1.02 -3.41 -8.55
CA THR A 260 -0.91 -4.86 -8.72
C THR A 260 0.34 -5.40 -8.02
N LEU A 261 1.49 -4.76 -8.25
CA LEU A 261 2.76 -5.13 -7.64
C LEU A 261 2.79 -4.87 -6.13
N ASP A 262 2.19 -3.78 -5.64
CA ASP A 262 2.08 -3.51 -4.21
C ASP A 262 1.31 -4.63 -3.50
N GLY A 263 0.19 -5.09 -4.07
CA GLY A 263 -0.56 -6.25 -3.60
C GLY A 263 0.25 -7.55 -3.62
N ALA A 264 0.97 -7.82 -4.71
CA ALA A 264 1.85 -8.99 -4.84
C ALA A 264 2.97 -8.98 -3.78
N VAL A 265 3.60 -7.82 -3.57
CA VAL A 265 4.61 -7.59 -2.54
C VAL A 265 4.01 -7.84 -1.16
N MET A 266 2.83 -7.32 -0.85
CA MET A 266 2.16 -7.59 0.43
C MET A 266 1.92 -9.09 0.64
N ILE A 267 1.47 -9.83 -0.38
CA ILE A 267 1.29 -11.29 -0.30
C ILE A 267 2.60 -12.00 -0.02
N TYR A 268 3.65 -11.72 -0.78
CA TYR A 268 4.96 -12.38 -0.65
C TYR A 268 5.52 -12.19 0.77
N PHE A 269 5.54 -10.96 1.26
CA PHE A 269 6.14 -10.63 2.55
C PHE A 269 5.28 -11.09 3.76
N HIS A 270 3.94 -11.11 3.64
CA HIS A 270 3.06 -11.61 4.71
C HIS A 270 2.85 -13.13 4.70
N SER A 271 2.91 -13.79 3.55
CA SER A 271 2.80 -15.26 3.45
C SER A 271 4.01 -15.96 4.06
N ASP A 272 5.22 -15.43 3.85
CA ASP A 272 6.45 -15.95 4.46
C ASP A 272 6.45 -15.78 5.99
N ALA A 273 5.89 -14.67 6.49
CA ALA A 273 5.71 -14.45 7.93
C ALA A 273 4.68 -15.41 8.58
N SER A 274 3.66 -15.84 7.83
CA SER A 274 2.60 -16.73 8.30
C SER A 274 3.00 -18.22 8.24
N ARG A 275 3.64 -18.69 7.14
CA ARG A 275 4.15 -20.07 7.02
C ARG A 275 5.13 -20.44 8.14
N LYS A 276 5.98 -19.49 8.56
CA LYS A 276 6.94 -19.69 9.66
C LYS A 276 6.30 -19.75 11.04
N LYS A 277 5.08 -19.24 11.24
CA LYS A 277 4.34 -19.42 12.50
C LYS A 277 3.76 -20.83 12.58
N SER A 278 3.08 -21.30 11.54
CA SER A 278 2.48 -22.65 11.52
C SER A 278 3.50 -23.77 11.66
N THR A 279 4.69 -23.61 11.08
CA THR A 279 5.78 -24.60 11.20
C THR A 279 6.28 -24.71 12.65
N VAL A 280 6.41 -23.59 13.38
CA VAL A 280 6.86 -23.61 14.78
C VAL A 280 5.79 -24.18 15.71
N THR A 281 4.51 -23.87 15.49
CA THR A 281 3.41 -24.46 16.25
C THR A 281 3.34 -25.97 16.04
N ASN A 282 3.49 -26.45 14.80
CA ASN A 282 3.48 -27.89 14.50
C ASN A 282 4.70 -28.64 15.07
N VAL A 283 5.88 -28.00 15.10
CA VAL A 283 7.06 -28.58 15.76
C VAL A 283 6.85 -28.66 17.27
N GLN A 284 6.35 -27.61 17.93
CA GLN A 284 6.08 -27.63 19.37
C GLN A 284 4.99 -28.65 19.76
N VAL A 285 3.93 -28.79 18.96
CA VAL A 285 2.90 -29.82 19.17
C VAL A 285 3.50 -31.22 19.00
N SER A 286 4.35 -31.43 18.00
CA SER A 286 5.03 -32.72 17.81
C SER A 286 6.05 -33.03 18.91
N THR A 287 6.71 -32.01 19.49
CA THR A 287 7.64 -32.22 20.63
C THR A 287 6.91 -32.49 21.94
N ALA A 288 5.74 -31.87 22.16
CA ALA A 288 4.91 -32.11 23.34
C ALA A 288 4.27 -33.51 23.33
N ILE A 289 4.02 -34.08 22.15
CA ILE A 289 3.53 -35.46 22.00
C ILE A 289 4.66 -36.49 22.21
N SER A 290 5.92 -36.09 22.00
CA SER A 290 7.11 -36.93 22.23
C SER A 290 7.59 -36.97 23.69
N SER A 291 7.11 -36.08 24.56
CA SER A 291 7.41 -36.12 25.99
C SER A 291 6.22 -36.71 26.76
N GLY A 292 6.26 -38.04 26.95
CA GLY A 292 5.28 -38.77 27.76
C GLY A 292 5.21 -38.28 29.22
N PRO A 293 4.18 -38.70 29.98
CA PRO A 293 3.81 -38.08 31.24
C PRO A 293 4.81 -38.39 32.35
N VAL A 294 5.49 -37.35 32.86
CA VAL A 294 6.20 -37.43 34.14
C VAL A 294 5.14 -37.45 35.24
N LYS A 295 5.06 -38.59 35.94
CA LYS A 295 4.24 -38.79 37.15
C LYS A 295 4.52 -37.68 38.17
N LYS A 296 3.47 -36.97 38.58
CA LYS A 296 3.48 -36.17 39.81
C LYS A 296 3.62 -37.15 40.99
N VAL A 297 4.70 -37.03 41.75
CA VAL A 297 4.78 -37.56 43.11
C VAL A 297 4.58 -36.39 44.06
N SER A 298 3.51 -36.51 44.85
CA SER A 298 3.12 -35.63 45.95
C SER A 298 3.72 -36.15 47.26
N VAL A 299 4.45 -35.32 47.99
CA VAL A 299 4.72 -35.42 49.45
C VAL A 299 5.05 -33.97 49.87
N ILE A 300 4.14 -33.19 50.47
CA ILE A 300 3.77 -33.07 51.91
C ILE A 300 4.97 -32.78 52.81
N ASP A 301 4.82 -31.67 53.54
CA ASP A 301 5.67 -30.99 54.55
C ASP A 301 6.89 -30.18 54.06
#